data_AF-A0A7C9W6C3-F1
#
_entry.id   AF-A0A7C9W6C3-F1
#
_cell.length_a   1.000
_cell.length_b   1.000
_cell.length_c   1.000
_cell.angle_alpha   90.00
_cell.angle_beta   90.00
_cell.angle_gamma   90.00
#
_symmetry.space_group_name_H-M   'P 1'
#
loop_
_entity.id
_entity.type
_entity.pdbx_description
1 polymer ?
#
loop_
_entity_poly.entity_id
_entity_poly.type
_entity_poly.pdbx_seq_one_letter_code
_entity_poly.pdbx_strand_id
1 'polypeptide(L)'
;MTAFARGSDSLAEKFGALAKLLEQARVDDQCFGPIGDAVGLSSGYFKSLQECQQLATDAQGFLKQTGEQLQESFDVYQGVDQGISQAFGQIGKGLGGGGR
;
A
#
# COMPACT_ATOMS: atom_id res chain seq x y z
N MET A 1 2.80 -14.02 5.89
CA MET A 1 2.01 -13.02 5.14
C MET A 1 2.17 -11.61 5.70
N THR A 2 2.39 -11.41 7.00
CA THR A 2 2.70 -10.11 7.63
C THR A 2 3.90 -9.36 7.03
N ALA A 3 4.91 -10.08 6.52
CA ALA A 3 6.07 -9.46 5.86
C ALA A 3 5.70 -8.75 4.53
N PHE A 4 4.73 -9.27 3.78
CA PHE A 4 4.30 -8.65 2.53
C PHE A 4 3.44 -7.41 2.82
N ALA A 5 2.53 -7.47 3.80
CA ALA A 5 1.76 -6.30 4.23
C ALA A 5 2.67 -5.14 4.67
N ARG A 6 3.67 -5.41 5.52
CA ARG A 6 4.70 -4.42 5.91
C ARG A 6 5.53 -3.91 4.73
N GLY A 7 5.84 -4.79 3.77
CA GLY A 7 6.53 -4.42 2.54
C GLY A 7 5.70 -3.47 1.69
N SER A 8 4.39 -3.74 1.55
CA SER A 8 3.45 -2.87 0.85
C SER A 8 3.34 -1.51 1.52
N ASP A 9 3.24 -1.44 2.85
CA ASP A 9 3.21 -0.17 3.59
C ASP A 9 4.48 0.66 3.36
N SER A 10 5.65 0.03 3.48
CA SER A 10 6.94 0.71 3.23
C SER A 10 7.04 1.23 1.80
N LEU A 11 6.56 0.46 0.82
CA LEU A 11 6.57 0.88 -0.58
C LEU A 11 5.55 2.00 -0.82
N ALA A 12 4.39 1.95 -0.17
CA ALA A 12 3.38 3.02 -0.23
C ALA A 12 3.92 4.34 0.32
N GLU A 13 4.68 4.33 1.42
CA GLU A 13 5.34 5.53 1.95
C GLU A 13 6.33 6.13 0.95
N LYS A 14 7.11 5.28 0.26
CA LYS A 14 8.06 5.73 -0.77
C LYS A 14 7.36 6.38 -1.96
N PHE A 15 6.25 5.81 -2.42
CA PHE A 15 5.46 6.41 -3.50
C PHE A 15 4.80 7.73 -3.06
N GLY A 16 4.33 7.83 -1.82
CA GLY A 16 3.85 9.09 -1.26
C GLY A 16 4.95 10.16 -1.16
N ALA A 17 6.18 9.77 -0.80
CA ALA A 17 7.32 10.67 -0.81
C ALA A 17 7.70 11.12 -2.24
N LEU A 18 7.66 10.21 -3.21
CA LEU A 18 7.88 10.52 -4.62
C LEU A 18 6.85 11.53 -5.15
N ALA A 19 5.57 11.35 -4.83
CA ALA A 19 4.53 12.30 -5.23
C ALA A 19 4.81 13.73 -4.72
N LYS A 20 5.29 13.87 -3.47
CA LYS A 20 5.69 15.17 -2.91
C LYS A 20 6.90 15.78 -3.61
N LEU A 21 7.89 14.97 -4.00
CA LEU A 21 9.06 15.45 -4.75
C LEU A 21 8.66 15.95 -6.14
N LEU A 22 7.74 15.24 -6.81
CA LEU A 22 7.21 15.64 -8.12
C LEU A 22 6.39 16.93 -8.04
N GLU A 23 5.64 17.11 -6.94
CA GLU A 23 4.96 18.37 -6.65
C GLU A 23 5.94 19.53 -6.47
N GLN A 24 7.04 19.33 -5.73
CA GLN A 24 8.08 20.34 -5.55
C GLN A 24 8.77 20.70 -6.86
N ALA A 25 9.06 19.71 -7.71
CA ALA A 25 9.65 19.93 -9.03
C ALA A 25 8.77 20.77 -9.96
N ARG A 26 7.44 20.78 -9.73
CA ARG A 26 6.52 21.63 -10.48
C ARG A 26 6.60 23.10 -10.06
N VAL A 27 6.93 23.40 -8.81
CA VAL A 27 6.94 24.78 -8.26
C VAL A 27 8.30 25.45 -8.48
N ASP A 28 9.34 24.69 -8.84
CA ASP A 28 10.64 25.22 -9.23
C ASP A 28 10.62 25.73 -10.69
N ASP A 29 9.97 26.88 -10.88
CA ASP A 29 9.74 27.56 -12.17
C ASP A 29 11.03 28.04 -12.88
N GLN A 30 12.22 27.78 -12.34
CA GLN A 30 13.48 28.26 -12.92
C GLN A 30 14.00 27.42 -14.09
N CYS A 31 13.38 26.27 -14.39
CA CYS A 31 13.96 25.29 -15.32
C CYS A 31 13.90 25.69 -16.82
N PHE A 32 12.90 26.46 -17.26
CA PHE A 32 12.66 26.66 -18.71
C PHE A 32 12.95 28.07 -19.22
N GLY A 33 12.99 29.07 -18.33
CA GLY A 33 13.19 30.48 -18.68
C GLY A 33 12.13 31.04 -19.66
N PRO A 34 12.22 32.34 -20.00
CA PRO A 34 11.19 33.02 -20.81
C PRO A 34 11.01 32.41 -22.21
N ILE A 35 12.09 31.84 -22.78
CA ILE A 35 12.06 31.22 -24.11
C ILE A 35 11.38 29.85 -24.05
N GLY A 36 11.69 29.02 -23.04
CA GLY A 36 11.08 27.70 -22.87
C GLY A 36 9.58 27.76 -22.61
N ASP A 37 9.12 28.79 -21.91
CA ASP A 37 7.70 29.09 -21.76
C ASP A 37 7.04 29.50 -23.07
N ALA A 38 7.69 30.38 -23.86
CA ALA A 38 7.14 30.86 -25.12
C ALA A 38 6.98 29.76 -26.19
N VAL A 39 7.78 28.69 -26.14
CA VAL A 39 7.66 27.53 -27.03
C VAL A 39 6.87 26.35 -26.42
N GLY A 40 6.28 26.54 -25.23
CA GLY A 40 5.42 25.55 -24.59
C GLY A 40 6.12 24.34 -23.97
N LEU A 41 7.45 24.36 -23.83
CA LEU A 41 8.21 23.26 -23.22
C LEU A 41 7.83 23.04 -21.75
N SER A 42 7.54 24.12 -21.03
CA SER A 42 7.08 24.07 -19.64
C SER A 42 5.72 23.39 -19.52
N SER A 43 4.78 23.65 -20.44
CA SER A 43 3.44 23.03 -20.41
C SER A 43 3.48 21.50 -20.52
N GLY A 44 4.32 20.96 -21.40
CA GLY A 44 4.49 19.52 -21.57
C GLY A 44 5.16 18.88 -20.35
N TYR A 45 6.22 19.53 -19.85
CA TYR A 45 6.90 19.12 -18.63
C TYR A 45 5.96 19.08 -17.43
N PHE A 46 5.18 20.14 -17.19
CA PHE A 46 4.24 20.20 -16.06
C PHE A 46 3.13 19.17 -16.17
N LYS A 47 2.63 18.90 -17.38
CA LYS A 47 1.65 17.84 -17.61
C LYS A 47 2.23 16.47 -17.26
N SER A 48 3.45 16.16 -17.74
CA SER A 48 4.11 14.89 -17.40
C SER A 48 4.42 14.78 -15.91
N LEU A 49 4.84 15.87 -15.25
CA LEU A 49 5.01 15.89 -13.78
C LEU A 49 3.71 15.58 -13.05
N GLN A 50 2.60 16.19 -13.48
CA GLN A 50 1.29 15.96 -12.88
C GLN A 50 0.82 14.50 -13.09
N GLU A 51 1.04 13.93 -14.27
CA GLU A 51 0.75 12.52 -14.54
C GLU A 51 1.59 11.59 -13.67
N CYS A 52 2.89 11.87 -13.51
CA CYS A 52 3.76 11.09 -12.62
C CYS A 52 3.34 11.22 -11.15
N GLN A 53 2.95 12.42 -10.71
CA GLN A 53 2.46 12.65 -9.35
C GLN A 53 1.18 11.85 -9.08
N GLN A 54 0.24 11.85 -10.03
CA GLN A 54 -0.99 11.09 -9.92
C GLN A 54 -0.69 9.59 -9.86
N LEU A 55 0.16 9.08 -10.76
CA LEU A 55 0.52 7.66 -10.79
C LEU A 55 1.20 7.21 -9.49
N ALA A 56 2.07 8.05 -8.91
CA ALA A 56 2.69 7.78 -7.62
C ALA A 56 1.65 7.75 -6.48
N THR A 57 0.67 8.65 -6.52
CA THR A 57 -0.44 8.68 -5.55
C THR A 57 -1.32 7.44 -5.66
N ASP A 58 -1.64 7.02 -6.88
CA ASP A 58 -2.44 5.83 -7.15
C ASP A 58 -1.70 4.55 -6.69
N ALA A 59 -0.40 4.46 -6.96
CA ALA A 59 0.44 3.36 -6.50
C ALA A 59 0.49 3.29 -4.97
N GLN A 60 0.62 4.43 -4.29
CA GLN A 60 0.54 4.50 -2.84
C GLN A 60 -0.81 3.95 -2.32
N GLY A 61 -1.93 4.38 -2.92
CA GLY A 61 -3.26 3.92 -2.53
C GLY A 61 -3.44 2.42 -2.72
N PHE A 62 -3.04 1.90 -3.88
CA PHE A 62 -3.10 0.47 -4.20
C PHE A 62 -2.33 -0.38 -3.19
N LEU A 63 -1.12 0.04 -2.82
CA LEU A 63 -0.27 -0.70 -1.90
C LEU A 63 -0.84 -0.73 -0.48
N LYS A 64 -1.41 0.39 0.00
CA LYS A 64 -2.09 0.44 1.31
C LYS A 64 -3.28 -0.50 1.35
N GLN A 65 -4.18 -0.41 0.37
CA GLN A 65 -5.36 -1.29 0.30
C GLN A 65 -4.97 -2.76 0.22
N THR A 66 -3.92 -3.08 -0.54
CA THR A 66 -3.42 -4.46 -0.65
C THR A 66 -2.84 -4.95 0.69
N GLY A 67 -2.09 -4.11 1.39
CA GLY A 67 -1.57 -4.40 2.73
C GLY A 67 -2.69 -4.69 3.73
N GLU A 68 -3.70 -3.83 3.77
CA GLU A 68 -4.89 -3.96 4.62
C GLU A 68 -5.66 -5.27 4.34
N GLN A 69 -5.99 -5.56 3.08
CA GLN A 69 -6.72 -6.78 2.69
C GLN A 69 -5.95 -8.06 3.03
N LEU A 70 -4.62 -8.04 2.88
CA LEU A 70 -3.79 -9.19 3.24
C LEU A 70 -3.69 -9.40 4.74
N GLN A 71 -3.64 -8.31 5.52
CA GLN A 71 -3.67 -8.40 6.97
C GLN A 71 -5.03 -8.95 7.45
N GLU A 72 -6.14 -8.42 6.92
CA GLU A 72 -7.49 -8.90 7.25
C GLU A 72 -7.66 -10.38 6.90
N SER A 73 -7.22 -10.79 5.71
CA SER A 73 -7.26 -12.20 5.29
C SER A 73 -6.46 -13.09 6.25
N PHE A 74 -5.28 -12.64 6.67
CA PHE A 74 -4.46 -13.37 7.63
C PHE A 74 -5.15 -13.51 8.99
N ASP A 75 -5.75 -12.43 9.50
CA ASP A 75 -6.45 -12.43 10.79
C ASP A 75 -7.66 -13.37 10.76
N VAL A 76 -8.41 -13.40 9.65
CA VAL A 76 -9.51 -14.35 9.42
C VAL A 76 -9.00 -15.79 9.44
N TYR A 77 -7.95 -16.10 8.67
CA TYR A 77 -7.39 -17.46 8.65
C TYR A 77 -6.87 -17.91 10.01
N GLN A 78 -6.19 -17.03 10.75
CA GLN A 78 -5.71 -17.33 12.10
C GLN A 78 -6.88 -17.57 13.07
N GLY A 79 -7.93 -16.76 13.01
CA GLY A 79 -9.12 -16.93 13.83
C GLY A 79 -9.84 -18.26 13.55
N VAL A 80 -9.95 -18.65 12.28
CA VAL A 80 -10.52 -19.95 11.88
C VAL A 80 -9.68 -21.11 12.43
N ASP A 81 -8.35 -21.07 12.25
CA ASP A 81 -7.46 -22.14 12.71
C ASP A 81 -7.49 -22.29 14.24
N GLN A 82 -7.51 -21.17 14.98
CA GLN A 82 -7.64 -21.17 16.43
C GLN A 82 -9.00 -21.70 16.88
N GLY A 83 -10.09 -21.27 16.24
CA GLY A 83 -11.44 -21.73 16.57
C GLY A 83 -11.62 -23.23 16.33
N ILE A 84 -11.10 -23.74 15.21
CA ILE A 84 -11.09 -25.17 14.89
C ILE A 84 -10.25 -25.95 15.90
N SER A 85 -9.04 -25.48 16.20
CA SER A 85 -8.15 -26.12 17.18
C SER A 85 -8.76 -26.17 18.58
N GLN A 86 -9.43 -25.10 19.01
CA GLN A 86 -10.14 -25.04 20.29
C GLN A 86 -11.34 -26.00 20.31
N ALA A 87 -12.14 -26.04 19.25
CA ALA A 87 -13.28 -26.94 19.13
C ALA A 87 -12.85 -28.41 19.19
N PHE A 88 -11.83 -28.79 18.40
CA PHE A 88 -11.27 -30.15 18.46
C PHE A 88 -10.63 -30.46 19.81
N GLY A 89 -9.96 -29.50 20.45
CA GLY A 89 -9.43 -29.66 21.80
C GLY A 89 -10.52 -29.92 22.85
N GLN A 90 -11.66 -29.24 22.75
CA GLN A 90 -12.81 -29.46 23.63
C GLN A 90 -13.47 -30.82 23.38
N ILE A 91 -13.68 -31.20 22.11
CA ILE A 91 -14.23 -32.51 21.73
C ILE A 91 -13.32 -33.64 22.23
N GLY A 92 -12.00 -33.51 22.04
CA GLY A 92 -11.01 -34.48 22.52
C GLY A 92 -11.01 -34.63 24.05
N LYS A 93 -11.16 -33.53 24.79
CA LYS A 93 -11.32 -33.56 26.26
C LYS A 93 -12.64 -34.22 26.68
N GLY A 94 -13.73 -33.95 25.97
CA GLY A 94 -15.04 -34.56 26.23
C GLY A 94 -15.06 -36.08 25.97
N LEU A 95 -14.39 -36.53 24.91
CA LEU A 95 -14.28 -37.95 24.56
C LEU A 95 -13.26 -38.70 25.44
N GLY A 96 -12.17 -38.05 25.86
CA GLY A 96 -11.16 -38.65 26.74
C GLY A 96 -11.58 -38.79 28.20
N GLY A 97 -12.61 -38.06 28.65
CA GLY A 97 -13.14 -38.12 30.02
C GLY A 97 -14.20 -39.19 30.27
N GLY A 98 -14.79 -39.77 29.21
CA GLY A 98 -15.87 -40.78 29.32
C GLY A 98 -15.40 -42.24 29.43
N GLY A 99 -14.09 -42.48 29.50
CA GLY A 99 -13.48 -43.81 29.55
C GLY A 99 -12.92 -44.16 30.93
N ARG A 100 -13.74 -44.12 31.98
CA ARG A 100 -13.52 -44.85 33.25
C ARG A 100 -14.85 -45.25 33.86
#